data_AF-A0A1H7DR05-F1
#
_entry.id   AF-A0A1H7DR05-F1
#
_cell.length_a   1.000
_cell.length_b   1.000
_cell.length_c   1.000
_cell.angle_alpha   90.00
_cell.angle_beta   90.00
_cell.angle_gamma   90.00
#
_symmetry.space_group_name_H-M   'P 1'
#
loop_
_entity.id
_entity.type
_entity.pdbx_description
1 polymer ?
#
loop_
_entity_poly.entity_id
_entity_poly.type
_entity_poly.pdbx_seq_one_letter_code
_entity_poly.pdbx_strand_id
1 'polypeptide(L)'
;MNPRLPILIVGGVILAGVFISTHRDMIENPPQTPREACGQIMDGNYCRAAVAFNEMRQERRPQVAAVPSRPDDRRTPGVIDSRITQANISRTICNPDFIKARTPPPSWTAATTRRMADVLYPDQNPDNLVLDQLVPIALGGAPKDQRNLWLQSWAGEQNGEKKDGLETLLNRMVCSGQLTLAAAQQAVALDWIGSYDHAMTPQNLARFGLPQRWASAPKIRQQAMQQQVVLPASEPQEPVVLQAEIEPEAQGYEVPAIPIN
;
A
#
# COMPACT_ATOMS: atom_id res chain seq x y z
N MET A 1 -35.39 -18.91 38.56
CA MET A 1 -35.00 -18.68 37.15
C MET A 1 -34.45 -17.28 37.02
N ASN A 2 -33.24 -17.09 36.47
CA ASN A 2 -32.60 -15.79 36.39
C ASN A 2 -33.20 -15.00 35.20
N PRO A 3 -33.98 -13.92 35.43
CA PRO A 3 -34.70 -13.21 34.37
C PRO A 3 -33.77 -12.50 33.37
N ARG A 4 -32.47 -12.41 33.69
CA ARG A 4 -31.44 -11.87 32.81
C ARG A 4 -31.01 -12.84 31.71
N LEU A 5 -31.17 -14.14 31.91
CA LEU A 5 -30.77 -15.16 30.95
C LEU A 5 -31.52 -15.06 29.59
N PRO A 6 -32.86 -14.93 29.54
CA PRO A 6 -33.56 -14.76 28.26
C PRO A 6 -33.22 -13.44 27.55
N ILE A 7 -32.99 -12.36 28.29
CA ILE A 7 -32.59 -11.06 27.72
C ILE A 7 -31.20 -11.14 27.08
N LEU A 8 -30.24 -11.80 27.74
CA LEU A 8 -28.90 -12.01 27.20
C LEU A 8 -28.91 -12.92 25.96
N ILE A 9 -29.76 -13.96 25.93
CA ILE A 9 -29.91 -14.85 24.77
C ILE A 9 -30.49 -14.08 23.59
N VAL A 10 -31.58 -13.33 23.78
CA VAL A 10 -32.21 -12.53 22.71
C VAL A 10 -31.23 -11.47 22.18
N GLY A 11 -30.53 -10.77 23.07
CA GLY A 11 -29.49 -9.81 22.69
C GLY A 11 -28.36 -10.45 21.88
N GLY A 12 -27.89 -11.64 22.28
CA GLY A 12 -26.86 -12.40 21.57
C GLY A 12 -27.29 -12.83 20.16
N VAL A 13 -28.53 -13.31 20.01
CA VAL A 13 -29.08 -13.71 18.69
C VAL A 13 -29.23 -12.50 17.76
N ILE A 14 -29.69 -11.36 18.27
CA ILE A 14 -29.81 -10.13 17.46
C ILE A 14 -28.42 -9.66 17.00
N LEU A 15 -27.44 -9.61 17.90
CA LEU A 15 -26.07 -9.22 17.56
C LEU A 15 -25.43 -10.17 16.54
N ALA A 16 -25.63 -11.48 16.70
CA ALA A 16 -25.16 -12.47 15.72
C ALA A 16 -25.84 -12.29 14.36
N GLY A 17 -27.16 -12.05 14.33
CA GLY A 17 -27.90 -11.80 13.10
C GLY A 17 -27.45 -10.53 12.38
N VAL A 18 -27.22 -9.43 13.11
CA VAL A 18 -26.66 -8.18 12.57
C VAL A 18 -25.24 -8.41 12.06
N PHE A 19 -24.40 -9.14 12.78
CA PHE A 19 -23.05 -9.46 12.33
C PHE A 19 -23.07 -10.27 11.02
N ILE A 20 -23.89 -11.31 10.93
CA ILE A 20 -24.02 -12.14 9.73
C ILE A 20 -24.49 -11.32 8.52
N SER A 21 -25.44 -10.40 8.71
CA SER A 21 -25.95 -9.57 7.61
C SER A 21 -24.96 -8.51 7.17
N THR A 22 -24.18 -7.94 8.10
CA THR A 22 -23.23 -6.85 7.81
C THR A 22 -21.84 -7.34 7.39
N HIS A 23 -21.45 -8.55 7.78
CA HIS A 23 -20.11 -9.11 7.57
C HIS A 23 -20.16 -10.46 6.84
N ARG A 24 -21.09 -10.62 5.90
CA ARG A 24 -21.25 -11.86 5.12
C ARG A 24 -19.94 -12.35 4.49
N ASP A 25 -19.11 -11.45 3.98
CA ASP A 25 -17.84 -11.80 3.36
C ASP A 25 -16.80 -12.36 4.36
N MET A 26 -16.82 -11.93 5.64
CA MET A 26 -15.97 -12.51 6.68
C MET A 26 -16.40 -13.94 7.03
N ILE A 27 -17.69 -14.27 6.89
CA ILE A 27 -18.18 -15.64 7.11
C ILE A 27 -17.73 -16.56 5.97
N GLU A 28 -17.82 -16.06 4.73
CA GLU A 28 -17.35 -16.79 3.55
C GLU A 28 -15.82 -16.92 3.52
N ASN A 29 -15.11 -15.93 4.06
CA ASN A 29 -13.64 -15.85 4.07
C ASN A 29 -13.11 -15.52 5.49
N PRO A 30 -13.18 -16.47 6.44
CA PRO A 30 -12.77 -16.21 7.82
C PRO A 30 -11.28 -15.87 7.92
N PRO A 31 -10.90 -14.96 8.83
CA PRO A 31 -9.50 -14.64 9.07
C PRO A 31 -8.78 -15.85 9.65
N GLN A 32 -7.57 -16.12 9.17
CA GLN A 32 -6.70 -17.21 9.64
C GLN A 32 -5.57 -16.70 10.55
N THR A 33 -5.31 -15.40 10.58
CA THR A 33 -4.30 -14.77 11.43
C THR A 33 -4.87 -13.56 12.18
N PRO A 34 -4.28 -13.16 13.33
CA PRO A 34 -4.66 -11.92 14.02
C PRO A 34 -4.53 -10.68 13.14
N ARG A 35 -3.58 -10.68 12.19
CA ARG A 35 -3.39 -9.59 11.23
C ARG A 35 -4.60 -9.48 10.29
N GLU A 36 -5.06 -10.60 9.75
CA GLU A 36 -6.26 -10.63 8.92
C GLU A 36 -7.50 -10.20 9.69
N ALA A 37 -7.68 -10.72 10.91
CA ALA A 37 -8.80 -10.32 11.77
C ALA A 37 -8.81 -8.80 12.01
N CYS A 38 -7.64 -8.21 12.28
CA CYS A 38 -7.50 -6.76 12.39
C CYS A 38 -7.87 -6.06 11.08
N GLY A 39 -7.28 -6.45 9.96
CA GLY A 39 -7.48 -5.78 8.67
C GLY A 39 -8.89 -5.91 8.09
N GLN A 40 -9.68 -6.86 8.59
CA GLN A 40 -11.09 -7.00 8.24
C GLN A 40 -12.00 -6.08 9.09
N ILE A 41 -11.61 -5.75 10.32
CA ILE A 41 -12.41 -4.95 11.27
C ILE A 41 -12.01 -3.47 11.23
N MET A 42 -10.73 -3.18 11.10
CA MET A 42 -10.13 -1.85 11.13
C MET A 42 -9.49 -1.51 9.78
N ASP A 43 -9.06 -0.26 9.62
CA ASP A 43 -8.29 0.12 8.44
C ASP A 43 -6.99 -0.71 8.36
N GLY A 44 -6.76 -1.31 7.20
CA GLY A 44 -5.62 -2.19 6.97
C GLY A 44 -4.27 -1.51 7.19
N ASN A 45 -4.15 -0.19 7.02
CA ASN A 45 -2.92 0.54 7.30
C ASN A 45 -2.59 0.55 8.80
N TYR A 46 -3.58 0.76 9.67
CA TYR A 46 -3.36 0.71 11.12
C TYR A 46 -2.94 -0.68 11.57
N CYS A 47 -3.59 -1.72 11.05
CA CYS A 47 -3.26 -3.10 11.37
C CYS A 47 -1.86 -3.49 10.86
N ARG A 48 -1.48 -3.04 9.66
CA ARG A 48 -0.12 -3.22 9.13
C ARG A 48 0.92 -2.50 9.98
N ALA A 49 0.65 -1.27 10.41
CA ALA A 49 1.54 -0.53 11.31
C ALA A 49 1.69 -1.25 12.66
N ALA A 50 0.60 -1.74 13.24
CA ALA A 50 0.64 -2.47 14.51
C ALA A 50 1.51 -3.74 14.44
N VAL A 51 1.45 -4.49 13.34
CA VAL A 51 2.31 -5.65 13.10
C VAL A 51 3.77 -5.23 12.98
N ALA A 52 4.07 -4.19 12.19
CA ALA A 52 5.44 -3.66 12.08
C ALA A 52 6.00 -3.23 13.45
N PHE A 53 5.21 -2.56 14.28
CA PHE A 53 5.62 -2.22 15.65
C PHE A 53 5.88 -3.46 16.52
N ASN A 54 5.04 -4.49 16.42
CA ASN A 54 5.25 -5.74 17.14
C ASN A 54 6.53 -6.47 16.68
N GLU A 55 6.80 -6.51 15.38
CA GLU A 55 8.05 -7.07 14.84
C GLU A 55 9.28 -6.30 15.33
N MET A 56 9.24 -4.96 15.28
CA MET A 56 10.33 -4.12 15.78
C MET A 56 10.58 -4.33 17.27
N ARG A 57 9.52 -4.49 18.09
CA ARG A 57 9.64 -4.83 19.52
C ARG A 57 10.30 -6.19 19.76
N GLN A 58 10.24 -7.08 18.78
CA GLN A 58 10.88 -8.39 18.79
C GLN A 58 12.21 -8.40 18.02
N GLU A 59 12.75 -7.23 17.67
CA GLU A 59 13.98 -7.05 16.88
C GLU A 59 13.93 -7.74 15.50
N ARG A 60 12.72 -8.00 15.01
CA ARG A 60 12.47 -8.55 13.67
C ARG A 60 12.22 -7.41 12.69
N ARG A 61 12.75 -7.56 11.48
CA ARG A 61 12.46 -6.65 10.36
C ARG A 61 11.34 -7.22 9.51
N PRO A 62 10.49 -6.35 8.91
CA PRO A 62 9.55 -6.78 7.88
C PRO A 62 10.30 -7.55 6.79
N GLN A 63 9.84 -8.76 6.53
CA GLN A 63 10.50 -9.65 5.57
C GLN A 63 10.08 -9.26 4.15
N VAL A 64 11.09 -9.09 3.28
CA VAL A 64 10.85 -8.92 1.84
C VAL A 64 10.51 -10.30 1.28
N ALA A 65 9.29 -10.46 0.78
CA ALA A 65 8.90 -11.72 0.16
C ALA A 65 9.72 -11.96 -1.11
N ALA A 66 10.17 -13.19 -1.34
CA ALA A 66 10.96 -13.56 -2.52
C ALA A 66 10.05 -13.75 -3.75
N VAL A 67 9.42 -12.66 -4.19
CA VAL A 67 8.54 -12.60 -5.36
C VAL A 67 9.05 -11.56 -6.36
N PRO A 68 8.77 -11.72 -7.67
CA PRO A 68 9.12 -10.70 -8.66
C PRO A 68 8.50 -9.34 -8.34
N SER A 69 9.21 -8.25 -8.61
CA SER A 69 8.69 -6.89 -8.42
C SER A 69 7.68 -6.43 -9.49
N ARG A 70 7.49 -7.22 -10.55
CA ARG A 70 6.48 -7.00 -11.60
C ARG A 70 5.82 -8.34 -11.95
N PRO A 71 4.55 -8.33 -12.36
CA PRO A 71 3.90 -9.57 -12.75
C PRO A 71 4.45 -10.10 -14.07
N ASP A 72 4.19 -11.39 -14.29
CA ASP A 72 4.31 -12.04 -15.59
C ASP A 72 3.22 -11.50 -16.53
N ASP A 73 3.63 -10.91 -17.65
CA ASP A 73 2.76 -10.22 -18.61
C ASP A 73 1.77 -11.17 -19.32
N ARG A 74 2.10 -12.46 -19.45
CA ARG A 74 1.21 -13.47 -20.02
C ARG A 74 0.11 -13.87 -19.05
N ARG A 75 0.42 -13.90 -17.75
CA ARG A 75 -0.55 -14.23 -16.69
C ARG A 75 -1.38 -13.04 -16.26
N THR A 76 -0.76 -11.86 -16.20
CA THR A 76 -1.36 -10.63 -15.70
C THR A 76 -1.18 -9.51 -16.73
N PRO A 77 -1.86 -9.56 -17.89
CA PRO A 77 -1.78 -8.51 -18.91
C PRO A 77 -2.39 -7.17 -18.46
N GLY A 78 -3.12 -7.12 -17.33
CA GLY A 78 -3.69 -5.89 -16.80
C GLY A 78 -5.08 -5.58 -17.37
N VAL A 79 -6.03 -6.49 -17.15
CA VAL A 79 -7.39 -6.36 -17.70
C VAL A 79 -8.12 -5.14 -17.13
N ILE A 80 -8.70 -4.34 -18.02
CA ILE A 80 -9.53 -3.16 -17.71
C ILE A 80 -11.02 -3.46 -17.87
N ASP A 81 -11.87 -2.72 -17.16
CA ASP A 81 -13.31 -2.69 -17.37
C ASP A 81 -13.64 -1.80 -18.58
N SER A 82 -14.00 -2.40 -19.71
CA SER A 82 -14.29 -1.69 -20.97
C SER A 82 -15.45 -0.70 -20.89
N ARG A 83 -16.26 -0.75 -19.83
CA ARG A 83 -17.33 0.23 -19.57
C ARG A 83 -16.77 1.54 -19.01
N ILE A 84 -15.54 1.54 -18.49
CA ILE A 84 -14.85 2.75 -18.03
C ILE A 84 -14.08 3.34 -19.21
N THR A 85 -14.41 4.58 -19.56
CA THR A 85 -13.85 5.26 -20.73
C THR A 85 -13.45 6.68 -20.33
N GLN A 86 -12.59 7.32 -21.13
CA GLN A 86 -12.23 8.72 -20.94
C GLN A 86 -13.47 9.63 -20.80
N ALA A 87 -14.53 9.34 -21.53
CA ALA A 87 -15.76 10.13 -21.56
C ALA A 87 -16.64 9.97 -20.30
N ASN A 88 -16.33 9.03 -19.39
CA ASN A 88 -17.12 8.81 -18.18
C ASN A 88 -16.28 8.79 -16.89
N ILE A 89 -15.02 9.21 -16.92
CA ILE A 89 -14.14 9.21 -15.73
C ILE A 89 -14.72 10.00 -14.55
N SER A 90 -15.42 11.11 -14.82
CA SER A 90 -16.03 11.98 -13.78
C SER A 90 -17.07 11.27 -12.92
N ARG A 91 -17.78 10.29 -13.50
CA ARG A 91 -18.83 9.49 -12.85
C ARG A 91 -18.37 8.07 -12.51
N THR A 92 -17.11 7.75 -12.82
CA THR A 92 -16.49 6.45 -12.55
C THR A 92 -15.26 6.64 -11.66
N ILE A 93 -14.05 6.58 -12.22
CA ILE A 93 -12.81 6.53 -11.45
C ILE A 93 -12.46 7.81 -10.68
N CYS A 94 -13.11 8.93 -10.99
CA CYS A 94 -12.99 10.18 -10.25
C CYS A 94 -14.08 10.35 -9.18
N ASN A 95 -15.01 9.40 -9.07
CA ASN A 95 -16.02 9.35 -8.02
C ASN A 95 -15.57 8.36 -6.93
N PRO A 96 -15.31 8.82 -5.70
CA PRO A 96 -14.87 7.93 -4.62
C PRO A 96 -15.89 6.85 -4.25
N ASP A 97 -17.19 7.11 -4.39
CA ASP A 97 -18.24 6.12 -4.10
C ASP A 97 -18.23 4.99 -5.14
N PHE A 98 -17.93 5.32 -6.39
CA PHE A 98 -17.78 4.33 -7.44
C PHE A 98 -16.59 3.41 -7.19
N ILE A 99 -15.45 3.96 -6.77
CA ILE A 99 -14.28 3.17 -6.38
C ILE A 99 -14.62 2.27 -5.20
N LYS A 100 -15.18 2.85 -4.12
CA LYS A 100 -15.58 2.11 -2.92
C LYS A 100 -16.54 0.96 -3.22
N ALA A 101 -17.53 1.17 -4.08
CA ALA A 101 -18.51 0.15 -4.45
C ALA A 101 -17.90 -1.02 -5.25
N ARG A 102 -16.70 -0.84 -5.84
CA ARG A 102 -16.01 -1.85 -6.65
C ARG A 102 -14.80 -2.47 -5.97
N THR A 103 -14.26 -1.83 -4.94
CA THR A 103 -13.16 -2.37 -4.14
C THR A 103 -13.59 -3.69 -3.50
N PRO A 104 -12.85 -4.79 -3.74
CA PRO A 104 -13.11 -6.05 -3.07
C PRO A 104 -13.01 -5.91 -1.54
N PRO A 105 -13.88 -6.61 -0.77
CA PRO A 105 -13.79 -6.59 0.68
C PRO A 105 -12.43 -7.13 1.19
N PRO A 106 -11.93 -6.64 2.34
CA PRO A 106 -10.65 -7.09 2.89
C PRO A 106 -10.55 -8.61 3.12
N SER A 107 -11.64 -9.25 3.54
CA SER A 107 -11.71 -10.70 3.78
C SER A 107 -11.55 -11.50 2.48
N TRP A 108 -12.22 -11.10 1.41
CA TRP A 108 -12.00 -11.65 0.06
C TRP A 108 -10.56 -11.47 -0.41
N THR A 109 -9.99 -10.28 -0.21
CA THR A 109 -8.60 -9.98 -0.60
C THR A 109 -7.62 -10.87 0.14
N ALA A 110 -7.74 -11.00 1.47
CA ALA A 110 -6.90 -11.88 2.28
C ALA A 110 -7.01 -13.35 1.85
N ALA A 111 -8.22 -13.87 1.66
CA ALA A 111 -8.42 -15.24 1.20
C ALA A 111 -7.83 -15.49 -0.19
N THR A 112 -7.94 -14.52 -1.09
CA THR A 112 -7.34 -14.60 -2.43
C THR A 112 -5.82 -14.55 -2.37
N THR A 113 -5.23 -13.68 -1.52
CA THR A 113 -3.79 -13.65 -1.25
C THR A 113 -3.27 -15.02 -0.84
N ARG A 114 -3.91 -15.67 0.15
CA ARG A 114 -3.52 -17.01 0.62
C ARG A 114 -3.58 -18.05 -0.48
N ARG A 115 -4.73 -18.17 -1.16
CA ARG A 115 -4.91 -19.15 -2.25
C ARG A 115 -3.88 -18.99 -3.37
N MET A 116 -3.56 -17.76 -3.75
CA MET A 116 -2.54 -17.51 -4.76
C MET A 116 -1.13 -17.78 -4.24
N ALA A 117 -0.84 -17.45 -2.97
CA ALA A 117 0.46 -17.69 -2.36
C ALA A 117 0.73 -19.19 -2.24
N ASP A 118 -0.25 -19.98 -1.80
CA ASP A 118 -0.14 -21.45 -1.69
C ASP A 118 0.24 -22.11 -3.02
N VAL A 119 -0.24 -21.57 -4.14
CA VAL A 119 -0.01 -22.12 -5.48
C VAL A 119 1.28 -21.58 -6.11
N LEU A 120 1.53 -20.28 -5.98
CA LEU A 120 2.61 -19.60 -6.71
C LEU A 120 3.91 -19.50 -5.90
N TYR A 121 3.80 -19.44 -4.57
CA TYR A 121 4.90 -19.15 -3.64
C TYR A 121 4.72 -19.91 -2.32
N PRO A 122 4.68 -21.25 -2.33
CA PRO A 122 4.35 -22.06 -1.15
C PRO A 122 5.31 -21.87 0.04
N ASP A 123 6.52 -21.39 -0.20
CA ASP A 123 7.53 -21.11 0.85
C ASP A 123 7.44 -19.68 1.42
N GLN A 124 6.52 -18.85 0.92
CA GLN A 124 6.35 -17.47 1.38
C GLN A 124 5.21 -17.39 2.40
N ASN A 125 5.41 -16.61 3.46
CA ASN A 125 4.32 -16.25 4.36
C ASN A 125 3.34 -15.28 3.66
N PRO A 126 2.05 -15.62 3.51
CA PRO A 126 1.06 -14.73 2.90
C PRO A 126 0.95 -13.35 3.56
N ASP A 127 1.28 -13.22 4.85
CA ASP A 127 1.30 -11.93 5.53
C ASP A 127 2.38 -10.96 4.97
N ASN A 128 3.42 -11.47 4.32
CA ASN A 128 4.44 -10.64 3.66
C ASN A 128 4.05 -10.22 2.23
N LEU A 129 2.91 -10.73 1.75
CA LEU A 129 2.40 -10.50 0.42
C LEU A 129 1.16 -9.62 0.46
N VAL A 130 0.94 -8.87 -0.63
CA VAL A 130 -0.29 -8.16 -0.91
C VAL A 130 -0.84 -8.63 -2.25
N LEU A 131 -2.16 -8.83 -2.31
CA LEU A 131 -2.85 -8.99 -3.57
C LEU A 131 -2.95 -7.62 -4.22
N ASP A 132 -2.39 -7.50 -5.41
CA ASP A 132 -2.30 -6.26 -6.15
C ASP A 132 -3.03 -6.38 -7.50
N GLN A 133 -3.50 -5.24 -8.00
CA GLN A 133 -4.11 -5.12 -9.32
C GLN A 133 -3.13 -4.43 -10.27
N LEU A 134 -2.73 -5.08 -11.37
CA LEU A 134 -1.75 -4.46 -12.29
C LEU A 134 -2.25 -3.10 -12.81
N VAL A 135 -3.50 -3.06 -13.28
CA VAL A 135 -4.23 -1.81 -13.46
C VAL A 135 -5.20 -1.66 -12.28
N PRO A 136 -5.10 -0.60 -11.46
CA PRO A 136 -5.98 -0.44 -10.31
C PRO A 136 -7.39 -0.03 -10.72
N ILE A 137 -8.36 -0.26 -9.82
CA ILE A 137 -9.75 0.23 -9.98
C ILE A 137 -9.77 1.74 -10.22
N ALA A 138 -8.87 2.48 -9.56
CA ALA A 138 -8.69 3.93 -9.73
C ALA A 138 -8.26 4.35 -11.15
N LEU A 139 -7.79 3.41 -11.97
CA LEU A 139 -7.49 3.59 -13.40
C LEU A 139 -8.34 2.68 -14.29
N GLY A 140 -9.46 2.18 -13.75
CA GLY A 140 -10.46 1.40 -14.48
C GLY A 140 -10.10 -0.06 -14.68
N GLY A 141 -9.20 -0.62 -13.88
CA GLY A 141 -8.91 -2.05 -13.84
C GLY A 141 -10.12 -2.90 -13.47
N ALA A 142 -10.13 -4.15 -13.94
CA ALA A 142 -11.13 -5.15 -13.56
C ALA A 142 -10.79 -5.70 -12.15
N PRO A 143 -11.66 -5.49 -11.12
CA PRO A 143 -11.27 -5.65 -9.72
C PRO A 143 -11.03 -7.09 -9.26
N LYS A 144 -11.62 -8.08 -9.94
CA LYS A 144 -11.55 -9.51 -9.57
C LYS A 144 -11.16 -10.41 -10.75
N ASP A 145 -10.74 -9.84 -11.87
CA ASP A 145 -10.28 -10.65 -13.02
C ASP A 145 -8.86 -11.15 -12.72
N GLN A 146 -8.66 -12.47 -12.72
CA GLN A 146 -7.36 -13.09 -12.41
C GLN A 146 -6.22 -12.59 -13.32
N ARG A 147 -6.54 -12.15 -14.54
CA ARG A 147 -5.57 -11.58 -15.50
C ARG A 147 -5.19 -10.12 -15.18
N ASN A 148 -5.72 -9.57 -14.10
CA ASN A 148 -5.34 -8.28 -13.53
C ASN A 148 -4.80 -8.43 -12.10
N LEU A 149 -4.74 -9.64 -11.53
CA LEU A 149 -4.34 -9.88 -10.15
C LEU A 149 -2.98 -10.57 -10.05
N TRP A 150 -2.14 -10.11 -9.13
CA TRP A 150 -0.85 -10.72 -8.85
C TRP A 150 -0.45 -10.48 -7.39
N LEU A 151 0.62 -11.14 -6.95
CA LEU A 151 1.14 -11.01 -5.59
C LEU A 151 2.40 -10.19 -5.59
N GLN A 152 2.44 -9.18 -4.73
CA GLN A 152 3.57 -8.30 -4.54
C GLN A 152 4.07 -8.35 -3.10
N SER A 153 5.36 -8.11 -2.89
CA SER A 153 5.92 -7.95 -1.55
C SER A 153 5.42 -6.65 -0.89
N TRP A 154 5.09 -6.73 0.39
CA TRP A 154 4.79 -5.55 1.21
C TRP A 154 6.05 -4.75 1.60
N ALA A 155 7.18 -5.44 1.76
CA ALA A 155 8.45 -4.83 2.14
C ALA A 155 9.41 -4.72 0.95
N GLY A 156 10.47 -3.92 1.12
CA GLY A 156 11.51 -3.71 0.11
C GLY A 156 11.33 -2.42 -0.69
N GLU A 157 12.25 -2.16 -1.61
CA GLU A 157 12.27 -0.90 -2.36
C GLU A 157 11.18 -0.80 -3.43
N GLN A 158 10.65 -1.92 -3.91
CA GLN A 158 9.63 -2.02 -4.96
C GLN A 158 8.41 -2.75 -4.41
N ASN A 159 7.72 -2.09 -3.48
CA ASN A 159 6.62 -2.68 -2.72
C ASN A 159 5.25 -2.10 -3.10
N GLY A 160 4.20 -2.72 -2.54
CA GLY A 160 2.81 -2.30 -2.71
C GLY A 160 2.55 -0.85 -2.34
N GLU A 161 3.10 -0.36 -1.22
CA GLU A 161 2.86 1.03 -0.81
C GLU A 161 3.34 2.06 -1.86
N LYS A 162 4.51 1.81 -2.47
CA LYS A 162 5.00 2.68 -3.54
C LYS A 162 4.12 2.62 -4.77
N LYS A 163 3.68 1.43 -5.17
CA LYS A 163 2.76 1.29 -6.30
C LYS A 163 1.43 2.00 -6.01
N ASP A 164 0.83 1.82 -4.84
CA ASP A 164 -0.38 2.54 -4.39
C ASP A 164 -0.21 4.07 -4.49
N GLY A 165 0.98 4.57 -4.14
CA GLY A 165 1.33 5.99 -4.26
C GLY A 165 1.36 6.48 -5.71
N LEU A 166 1.99 5.72 -6.61
CA LEU A 166 1.98 6.00 -8.05
C LEU A 166 0.55 5.98 -8.61
N GLU A 167 -0.24 4.98 -8.26
CA GLU A 167 -1.63 4.87 -8.73
C GLU A 167 -2.49 6.03 -8.28
N THR A 168 -2.32 6.48 -7.04
CA THR A 168 -2.99 7.66 -6.52
C THR A 168 -2.59 8.91 -7.29
N LEU A 169 -1.30 9.09 -7.60
CA LEU A 169 -0.82 10.20 -8.41
C LEU A 169 -1.43 10.17 -9.81
N LEU A 170 -1.38 9.02 -10.49
CA LEU A 170 -1.90 8.87 -11.85
C LEU A 170 -3.41 9.10 -11.91
N ASN A 171 -4.18 8.60 -10.92
CA ASN A 171 -5.61 8.88 -10.83
C ASN A 171 -5.88 10.39 -10.69
N ARG A 172 -5.13 11.11 -9.83
CA ARG A 172 -5.26 12.57 -9.68
C ARG A 172 -4.89 13.31 -10.97
N MET A 173 -3.88 12.86 -11.70
CA MET A 173 -3.53 13.40 -13.02
C MET A 173 -4.64 13.18 -14.04
N VAL A 174 -5.26 12.00 -14.07
CA VAL A 174 -6.39 11.69 -14.96
C VAL A 174 -7.62 12.53 -14.62
N CYS A 175 -7.98 12.61 -13.34
CA CYS A 175 -9.15 13.35 -12.89
C CYS A 175 -9.01 14.87 -13.00
N SER A 176 -7.78 15.38 -13.06
CA SER A 176 -7.50 16.79 -13.38
C SER A 176 -7.31 17.07 -14.87
N GLY A 177 -7.38 16.04 -15.73
CA GLY A 177 -7.22 16.17 -17.19
C GLY A 177 -5.78 16.34 -17.67
N GLN A 178 -4.78 16.18 -16.80
CA GLN A 178 -3.36 16.29 -17.17
C GLN A 178 -2.81 15.04 -17.86
N LEU A 179 -3.48 13.91 -17.67
CA LEU A 179 -3.11 12.62 -18.25
C LEU A 179 -4.38 11.93 -18.78
N THR A 180 -4.28 11.26 -19.91
CA THR A 180 -5.40 10.45 -20.40
C THR A 180 -5.49 9.15 -19.61
N LEU A 181 -6.70 8.60 -19.47
CA LEU A 181 -6.93 7.30 -18.84
C LEU A 181 -6.06 6.20 -19.48
N ALA A 182 -6.01 6.18 -20.82
CA ALA A 182 -5.23 5.19 -21.57
C ALA A 182 -3.72 5.31 -21.27
N ALA A 183 -3.17 6.52 -21.20
CA ALA A 183 -1.76 6.73 -20.86
C ALA A 183 -1.45 6.28 -19.43
N ALA A 184 -2.34 6.58 -18.48
CA ALA A 184 -2.19 6.12 -17.10
C ALA A 184 -2.24 4.59 -16.98
N GLN A 185 -3.18 3.94 -17.66
CA GLN A 185 -3.29 2.47 -17.73
C GLN A 185 -2.03 1.84 -18.30
N GLN A 186 -1.51 2.39 -19.40
CA GLN A 186 -0.28 1.91 -20.03
C GLN A 186 0.94 2.09 -19.12
N ALA A 187 1.05 3.22 -18.42
CA ALA A 187 2.17 3.49 -17.51
C ALA A 187 2.28 2.43 -16.40
N VAL A 188 1.17 2.07 -15.75
CA VAL A 188 1.18 1.03 -14.70
C VAL A 188 1.33 -0.38 -15.27
N ALA A 189 0.68 -0.69 -16.40
CA ALA A 189 0.66 -2.05 -16.94
C ALA A 189 2.00 -2.47 -17.56
N LEU A 190 2.73 -1.56 -18.21
CA LEU A 190 4.00 -1.89 -18.87
C LEU A 190 5.17 -1.89 -17.91
N ASP A 191 5.33 -0.82 -17.13
CA ASP A 191 6.44 -0.67 -16.20
C ASP A 191 6.10 0.31 -15.08
N TRP A 192 5.37 -0.17 -14.08
CA TRP A 192 5.02 0.65 -12.92
C TRP A 192 6.26 1.16 -12.18
N ILE A 193 7.39 0.44 -12.19
CA ILE A 193 8.63 0.85 -11.49
C ILE A 193 9.26 2.05 -12.21
N GLY A 194 9.47 1.95 -13.53
CA GLY A 194 9.97 3.06 -14.32
C GLY A 194 9.02 4.27 -14.29
N SER A 195 7.72 4.02 -14.30
CA SER A 195 6.70 5.06 -14.12
C SER A 195 6.77 5.72 -12.75
N TYR A 196 7.01 4.96 -11.68
CA TYR A 196 7.23 5.49 -10.33
C TYR A 196 8.45 6.42 -10.32
N ASP A 197 9.59 5.94 -10.81
CA ASP A 197 10.84 6.70 -10.83
C ASP A 197 10.75 8.00 -11.64
N HIS A 198 9.89 8.03 -12.66
CA HIS A 198 9.68 9.23 -13.47
C HIS A 198 8.63 10.19 -12.89
N ALA A 199 7.51 9.66 -12.38
CA ALA A 199 6.35 10.46 -12.00
C ALA A 199 6.39 10.94 -10.55
N MET A 200 7.03 10.20 -9.63
CA MET A 200 7.01 10.50 -8.20
C MET A 200 8.03 11.58 -7.80
N THR A 201 8.02 12.70 -8.51
CA THR A 201 8.87 13.86 -8.24
C THR A 201 8.31 14.72 -7.10
N PRO A 202 9.15 15.44 -6.32
CA PRO A 202 8.68 16.37 -5.30
C PRO A 202 7.65 17.39 -5.84
N GLN A 203 7.84 17.85 -7.09
CA GLN A 203 6.96 18.79 -7.76
C GLN A 203 5.58 18.18 -8.02
N ASN A 204 5.51 16.96 -8.53
CA ASN A 204 4.24 16.27 -8.76
C ASN A 204 3.54 15.97 -7.43
N LEU A 205 4.29 15.52 -6.41
CA LEU A 205 3.73 15.27 -5.09
C LEU A 205 3.16 16.53 -4.45
N ALA A 206 3.87 17.66 -4.55
CA ALA A 206 3.37 18.95 -4.06
C ALA A 206 2.13 19.41 -4.83
N ARG A 207 2.18 19.37 -6.17
CA ARG A 207 1.07 19.78 -7.05
C ARG A 207 -0.22 19.02 -6.76
N PHE A 208 -0.09 17.72 -6.46
CA PHE A 208 -1.24 16.86 -6.24
C PHE A 208 -1.54 16.62 -4.77
N GLY A 209 -0.82 17.22 -3.81
CA GLY A 209 -1.09 17.06 -2.38
C GLY A 209 -0.83 15.63 -1.88
N LEU A 210 0.30 15.04 -2.26
CA LEU A 210 0.75 13.72 -1.84
C LEU A 210 1.94 13.82 -0.86
N PRO A 211 2.14 12.82 0.02
CA PRO A 211 3.24 12.81 0.98
C PRO A 211 4.61 12.85 0.30
N GLN A 212 5.49 13.75 0.75
CA GLN A 212 6.85 13.87 0.21
C GLN A 212 7.71 12.62 0.45
N ARG A 213 7.36 11.79 1.44
CA ARG A 213 8.03 10.50 1.69
C ARG A 213 7.94 9.51 0.51
N TRP A 214 7.03 9.73 -0.43
CA TRP A 214 6.91 8.91 -1.63
C TRP A 214 7.77 9.44 -2.80
N ALA A 215 8.57 10.50 -2.61
CA ALA A 215 9.46 10.96 -3.65
C ALA A 215 10.43 9.85 -4.08
N SER A 216 10.58 9.65 -5.39
CA SER A 216 11.60 8.76 -5.94
C SER A 216 12.99 9.28 -5.54
N ALA A 217 13.87 8.39 -5.10
CA ALA A 217 15.24 8.77 -4.77
C ALA A 217 15.97 9.26 -6.04
N PRO A 218 16.86 10.28 -5.94
CA PRO A 218 17.68 10.70 -7.06
C PRO A 218 18.51 9.53 -7.62
N LYS A 219 18.55 9.37 -8.95
CA LYS A 219 19.29 8.28 -9.65
C LYS A 219 20.78 8.15 -9.30
N ILE A 220 21.36 9.15 -8.61
CA ILE A 220 22.74 9.16 -8.11
C ILE A 220 23.03 7.94 -7.21
N ARG A 221 22.03 7.42 -6.48
CA ARG A 221 22.20 6.26 -5.58
C ARG A 221 22.22 4.91 -6.30
N GLN A 222 21.53 4.77 -7.44
CA GLN A 222 21.45 3.49 -8.17
C GLN A 222 22.75 3.17 -8.93
N GLN A 223 23.46 4.17 -9.44
CA GLN A 223 24.78 3.98 -10.08
C GLN A 223 25.85 3.56 -9.06
N ALA A 224 25.78 4.05 -7.82
CA ALA A 224 26.70 3.66 -6.75
C ALA A 224 26.53 2.21 -6.26
N MET A 225 25.37 1.56 -6.52
CA MET A 225 25.17 0.14 -6.21
C MET A 225 25.53 -0.80 -7.36
N GLN A 226 25.54 -0.32 -8.61
CA GLN A 226 25.99 -1.09 -9.78
C GLN A 226 27.50 -1.02 -10.00
N GLN A 227 28.14 0.07 -9.57
CA GLN A 227 29.59 0.12 -9.43
C GLN A 227 29.93 -0.28 -7.99
N GLN A 228 30.21 -1.57 -7.77
CA GLN A 228 31.11 -1.94 -6.68
C GLN A 228 32.45 -1.27 -6.97
N VAL A 229 32.61 -0.02 -6.52
CA VAL A 229 33.93 0.56 -6.36
C VAL A 229 34.58 -0.26 -5.26
N VAL A 230 35.41 -1.22 -5.65
CA VAL A 230 36.42 -1.78 -4.76
C VAL A 230 37.33 -0.62 -4.40
N LEU A 231 37.00 0.07 -3.32
CA LEU A 231 37.89 1.06 -2.73
C LEU A 231 39.14 0.29 -2.30
N PRO A 232 40.36 0.70 -2.70
CA PRO A 232 41.56 0.11 -2.15
C PRO A 232 41.54 0.33 -0.64
N ALA A 233 41.94 -0.69 0.11
CA ALA A 233 42.02 -0.61 1.56
C ALA A 233 42.89 0.60 1.96
N SER A 234 42.24 1.66 2.43
CA SER A 234 42.92 2.79 3.04
C SER A 234 43.37 2.38 4.44
N GLU A 235 44.65 2.61 4.71
CA GLU A 235 45.31 2.44 6.00
C GLU A 235 44.49 3.09 7.15
N PRO A 236 44.61 2.58 8.39
CA PRO A 236 43.82 3.08 9.51
C PRO A 236 44.17 4.54 9.81
N GLN A 237 43.30 5.45 9.36
CA GLN A 237 43.32 6.84 9.80
C GLN A 237 42.80 6.92 11.22
N GLU A 238 43.54 7.61 12.08
CA GLU A 238 43.14 7.91 13.46
C GLU A 238 41.74 8.55 13.50
N PRO A 239 40.97 8.31 14.57
CA PRO A 239 39.62 8.82 14.68
C PRO A 239 39.61 10.35 14.67
N VAL A 240 38.90 10.92 13.68
CA VAL A 240 38.62 12.35 13.62
C VAL A 240 37.67 12.70 14.77
N VAL A 241 38.20 13.34 15.81
CA VAL A 241 37.42 13.93 16.89
C VAL A 241 36.84 15.24 16.40
N LEU A 242 35.53 15.26 16.11
CA LEU A 242 34.80 16.50 15.86
C LEU A 242 34.61 17.22 17.19
N GLN A 243 35.35 18.30 17.42
CA GLN A 243 35.10 19.21 18.53
C GLN A 243 33.94 20.13 18.16
N ALA A 244 32.81 19.99 18.86
CA ALA A 244 31.73 20.95 18.80
C ALA A 244 32.00 22.06 19.82
N GLU A 245 32.33 23.27 19.34
CA GLU A 245 32.30 24.46 20.18
C GLU A 245 30.84 24.83 20.43
N ILE A 246 30.39 24.63 21.67
CA ILE A 246 29.09 25.08 22.15
C ILE A 246 29.25 26.53 22.59
N GLU A 247 28.66 27.47 21.84
CA GLU A 247 28.53 28.86 22.29
C GLU A 247 27.68 28.90 23.58
N PRO A 248 28.12 29.57 24.64
CA PRO A 248 27.32 29.70 25.85
C PRO A 248 26.22 30.77 25.65
N GLU A 249 24.99 30.38 26.04
CA GLU A 249 23.80 31.23 26.21
C GLU A 249 23.16 31.82 24.93
N ALA A 250 22.51 30.95 24.15
CA ALA A 250 21.38 31.38 23.32
C ALA A 250 20.17 31.70 24.23
N GLN A 251 19.77 32.97 24.28
CA GLN A 251 18.57 33.43 24.97
C GLN A 251 17.35 32.63 24.50
N GLY A 252 16.57 32.10 25.45
CA GLY A 252 15.39 31.30 25.18
C GLY A 252 14.41 32.05 24.28
N TYR A 253 14.05 31.46 23.15
CA TYR A 253 13.01 32.00 22.28
C TYR A 253 11.64 31.65 22.87
N GLU A 254 10.78 32.65 23.00
CA GLU A 254 9.44 32.49 23.55
C GLU A 254 8.49 31.95 22.47
N VAL A 255 7.75 30.89 22.81
CA VAL A 255 6.78 30.25 21.90
C VAL A 255 5.51 31.10 21.88
N PRO A 256 5.13 31.72 20.75
CA PRO A 256 3.90 32.51 20.69
C PRO A 256 2.67 31.63 20.85
N ALA A 257 1.68 32.10 21.63
CA ALA A 257 0.44 31.39 21.87
C ALA A 257 -0.35 31.18 20.57
N ILE A 258 -0.87 29.96 20.39
CA ILE A 258 -1.71 29.58 19.25
C ILE A 258 -3.05 30.31 19.38
N PRO A 259 -3.43 31.17 18.42
CA PRO A 259 -4.73 31.82 18.45
C PRO A 259 -5.83 30.78 18.19
N ILE A 260 -6.77 30.66 19.13
CA ILE A 260 -8.01 29.92 18.99
C ILE A 260 -9.07 30.92 18.52
N ASN A 261 -9.42 30.87 17.23
CA ASN A 261 -10.65 31.41 16.67
C ASN A 261 -11.29 30.34 15.79
#